data_AF-A0A165L9X0-F1
#
_entry.id   AF-A0A165L9X0-F1
#
_cell.length_a   1.000
_cell.length_b   1.000
_cell.length_c   1.000
_cell.angle_alpha   90.00
_cell.angle_beta   90.00
_cell.angle_gamma   90.00
#
_symmetry.space_group_name_H-M   'P 1'
#
loop_
_entity.id
_entity.type
_entity.pdbx_description
1 polymer ?
#
loop_
_entity_poly.entity_id
_entity_poly.type
_entity_poly.pdbx_seq_one_letter_code
_entity_poly.pdbx_strand_id
1 'polypeptide(L)'
;MALTEKPVFHPDFDDDGGDVTLVACDGMRFRVHSTQLKRASGWFRSLFAIPQPERRAASDRTLAMSEDSLIVEILLDISFALPPNVARLESLSDLERALLAAEKYEMPAALEILAQTVRFRAEGQDPWHLYAVAKHFGFGDLET
;
A
#
# COMPACT_ATOMS: atom_id res chain seq x y z
N MET A 1 10.08 -35.01 4.38
CA MET A 1 9.05 -34.34 5.20
C MET A 1 9.44 -32.87 5.25
N ALA A 2 8.77 -32.01 4.48
CA ALA A 2 9.01 -30.58 4.54
C ALA A 2 8.41 -30.06 5.86
N LEU A 3 9.23 -29.42 6.68
CA LEU A 3 8.72 -28.68 7.83
C LEU A 3 7.89 -27.53 7.26
N THR A 4 6.57 -27.58 7.41
CA THR A 4 5.71 -26.44 7.08
C THR A 4 5.98 -25.38 8.13
N GLU A 5 6.97 -24.52 7.89
CA GLU A 5 7.19 -23.33 8.71
C GLU A 5 5.91 -22.51 8.75
N LYS A 6 5.51 -22.10 9.95
CA LYS A 6 4.32 -21.28 10.15
C LYS A 6 4.54 -19.98 9.36
N PRO A 7 3.58 -19.56 8.51
CA PRO A 7 3.71 -18.31 7.77
C PRO A 7 3.90 -17.16 8.77
N VAL A 8 4.93 -16.35 8.54
CA VAL A 8 5.21 -15.13 9.30
C VAL A 8 4.33 -14.02 8.74
N PHE A 9 3.57 -13.37 9.61
CA PHE A 9 2.74 -12.22 9.32
C PHE A 9 3.33 -10.96 9.96
N HIS A 10 2.99 -9.81 9.38
CA HIS A 10 3.33 -8.51 9.92
C HIS A 10 2.64 -8.34 11.30
N PRO A 11 3.35 -7.87 12.34
CA PRO A 11 2.82 -7.82 13.72
C PRO A 11 1.54 -7.00 13.85
N ASP A 12 1.42 -5.90 13.10
CA ASP A 12 0.24 -5.03 13.15
C ASP A 12 -0.87 -5.44 12.17
N PHE A 13 -0.60 -6.41 11.27
CA PHE A 13 -1.55 -6.87 10.26
C PHE A 13 -1.62 -8.40 10.27
N ASP A 14 -2.00 -8.95 11.43
CA ASP A 14 -2.28 -10.36 11.64
C ASP A 14 -3.69 -10.57 12.23
N ASP A 15 -4.72 -9.97 11.60
CA ASP A 15 -6.09 -9.99 12.10
C ASP A 15 -6.65 -11.42 12.16
N ASP A 16 -7.02 -11.92 13.35
CA ASP A 16 -7.49 -13.29 13.56
C ASP A 16 -8.74 -13.68 12.76
N GLY A 17 -9.51 -12.70 12.29
CA GLY A 17 -10.67 -12.89 11.40
C GLY A 17 -10.46 -12.45 9.95
N GLY A 18 -9.22 -12.11 9.56
CA GLY A 18 -8.91 -11.64 8.21
C GLY A 18 -9.25 -12.69 7.14
N ASP A 19 -9.97 -12.28 6.10
CA ASP A 19 -10.40 -13.10 4.96
C ASP A 19 -9.52 -12.89 3.71
N VAL A 20 -8.56 -11.96 3.80
CA VAL A 20 -7.59 -11.65 2.75
C VAL A 20 -6.18 -11.66 3.33
N THR A 21 -5.26 -12.32 2.63
CA THR A 21 -3.82 -12.24 2.89
C THR A 21 -3.14 -11.53 1.72
N LEU A 22 -2.59 -10.34 1.94
CA LEU A 22 -1.70 -9.69 0.98
C LEU A 22 -0.28 -10.22 1.19
N VAL A 23 0.44 -10.49 0.11
CA VAL A 23 1.83 -10.95 0.13
C VAL A 23 2.68 -9.94 -0.60
N ALA A 24 3.51 -9.20 0.12
CA ALA A 24 4.49 -8.29 -0.46
C ALA A 24 5.54 -9.05 -1.29
N CYS A 25 6.23 -8.35 -2.18
CA CYS A 25 7.20 -8.98 -3.09
C CYS A 25 8.43 -9.56 -2.37
N ASP A 26 8.73 -9.06 -1.17
CA ASP A 26 9.74 -9.59 -0.25
C ASP A 26 9.23 -10.77 0.62
N GLY A 27 7.98 -11.19 0.42
CA GLY A 27 7.37 -12.35 1.07
C GLY A 27 6.67 -12.07 2.40
N MET A 28 6.68 -10.83 2.89
CA MET A 28 5.92 -10.45 4.09
C MET A 28 4.41 -10.59 3.84
N ARG A 29 3.69 -11.08 4.85
CA ARG A 29 2.24 -11.31 4.76
C ARG A 29 1.47 -10.35 5.65
N PHE A 30 0.37 -9.83 5.11
CA PHE A 30 -0.56 -8.94 5.80
C PHE A 30 -1.94 -9.59 5.76
N ARG A 31 -2.42 -10.07 6.90
CA ARG A 31 -3.75 -10.65 7.06
C ARG A 31 -4.70 -9.55 7.50
N VAL A 32 -5.66 -9.22 6.63
CA VAL A 32 -6.57 -8.09 6.78
C VAL A 32 -7.97 -8.46 6.33
N HIS A 33 -8.93 -7.58 6.61
CA HIS A 33 -10.32 -7.77 6.19
C HIS A 33 -10.60 -7.15 4.82
N SER A 34 -11.29 -7.89 3.95
CA SER A 34 -11.75 -7.43 2.64
C SER A 34 -12.65 -6.21 2.74
N THR A 35 -13.41 -6.06 3.83
CA THR A 35 -14.26 -4.89 4.10
C THR A 35 -13.43 -3.61 4.28
N GLN A 36 -12.29 -3.68 4.96
CA GLN A 36 -11.37 -2.56 5.13
C GLN A 36 -10.76 -2.18 3.78
N LEU A 37 -10.24 -3.16 3.04
CA LEU A 37 -9.68 -2.96 1.70
C LEU A 37 -10.70 -2.36 0.72
N LYS A 38 -11.95 -2.86 0.70
CA LYS A 38 -13.03 -2.30 -0.15
C LYS A 38 -13.34 -0.85 0.18
N ARG A 39 -13.26 -0.46 1.46
CA ARG A 39 -13.52 0.92 1.87
C ARG A 39 -12.37 1.83 1.45
N ALA A 40 -11.14 1.38 1.69
CA ALA A 40 -9.91 2.10 1.42
C ALA A 40 -9.58 2.27 -0.08
N SER A 41 -9.95 1.31 -0.92
CA SER A 41 -9.45 1.18 -2.28
C SER A 41 -10.55 0.88 -3.30
N GLY A 42 -10.59 1.67 -4.38
CA GLY A 42 -11.45 1.39 -5.54
C GLY A 42 -11.03 0.13 -6.29
N TRP A 43 -9.72 -0.12 -6.40
CA TRP A 43 -9.15 -1.30 -7.05
C TRP A 43 -9.57 -2.59 -6.35
N PHE A 44 -9.41 -2.67 -5.02
CA PHE A 44 -9.83 -3.83 -4.23
C PHE A 44 -11.36 -4.00 -4.24
N ARG A 45 -12.12 -2.90 -4.24
CA ARG A 45 -13.59 -2.94 -4.39
C ARG A 45 -14.00 -3.62 -5.69
N SER A 46 -13.37 -3.23 -6.80
CA SER A 46 -13.61 -3.81 -8.12
C SER A 46 -13.16 -5.27 -8.18
N LEU A 47 -11.95 -5.59 -7.68
CA LEU A 47 -11.42 -6.95 -7.61
C LEU A 47 -12.35 -7.90 -6.85
N PHE A 48 -12.96 -7.42 -5.78
CA PHE A 48 -13.80 -8.23 -4.91
C PHE A 48 -15.27 -8.28 -5.34
N ALA A 49 -15.69 -7.46 -6.30
CA ALA A 49 -17.00 -7.53 -6.92
C ALA A 49 -17.13 -8.69 -7.92
N ILE A 50 -16.00 -9.20 -8.44
CA ILE A 50 -15.98 -10.30 -9.41
C ILE A 50 -16.38 -11.61 -8.71
N PRO A 51 -17.46 -12.30 -9.15
CA PRO A 51 -17.84 -13.60 -8.61
C PRO A 51 -16.72 -14.61 -8.85
N GLN A 52 -16.19 -15.21 -7.78
CA GLN A 52 -15.25 -16.32 -7.92
C GLN A 52 -16.01 -17.65 -7.89
N PRO A 53 -15.62 -18.64 -8.72
CA PRO A 53 -16.21 -19.97 -8.66
C PRO A 53 -15.99 -20.58 -7.28
N GLU A 54 -17.02 -21.25 -6.75
CA GLU A 54 -17.17 -21.66 -5.34
C GLU A 54 -16.07 -22.58 -4.77
N ARG A 55 -15.10 -23.01 -5.60
CA ARG A 55 -13.97 -23.85 -5.18
C ARG A 55 -12.89 -23.12 -4.39
N ARG A 56 -12.89 -21.78 -4.37
CA ARG A 56 -12.02 -21.01 -3.47
C ARG A 56 -12.85 -20.62 -2.26
N ALA A 57 -12.73 -21.40 -1.19
CA ALA A 57 -13.33 -21.04 0.09
C ALA A 57 -13.01 -19.57 0.39
N ALA A 58 -14.04 -18.80 0.75
CA ALA A 58 -13.94 -17.37 1.02
C ALA A 58 -12.95 -17.02 2.17
N SER A 59 -12.42 -18.03 2.86
CA SER A 59 -11.57 -17.93 4.03
C SER A 59 -10.08 -17.78 3.75
N ASP A 60 -9.61 -17.70 2.49
CA ASP A 60 -8.16 -17.67 2.24
C ASP A 60 -7.76 -17.01 0.91
N ARG A 61 -8.27 -15.79 0.65
CA ARG A 61 -7.90 -15.06 -0.56
C ARG A 61 -6.50 -14.46 -0.41
N THR A 62 -5.50 -15.17 -0.92
CA THR A 62 -4.12 -14.68 -0.99
C THR A 62 -3.89 -13.85 -2.26
N LEU A 63 -3.36 -12.64 -2.12
CA LEU A 63 -3.06 -11.70 -3.22
C LEU A 63 -1.60 -11.29 -3.19
N ALA A 64 -0.87 -11.55 -4.27
CA ALA A 64 0.51 -11.08 -4.43
C ALA A 64 0.53 -9.59 -4.81
N MET A 65 1.35 -8.82 -4.13
CA MET A 65 1.62 -7.40 -4.38
C MET A 65 2.95 -7.25 -5.13
N SER A 66 3.11 -6.15 -5.87
CA SER A 66 4.38 -5.87 -6.57
C SER A 66 5.35 -5.11 -5.67
N GLU A 67 4.82 -4.49 -4.63
CA GLU A 67 5.46 -3.62 -3.68
C GLU A 67 6.04 -4.43 -2.51
N ASP A 68 7.09 -3.90 -1.88
CA ASP A 68 7.69 -4.52 -0.70
C ASP A 68 6.87 -4.23 0.56
N SER A 69 7.27 -4.88 1.66
CA SER A 69 6.57 -4.82 2.93
C SER A 69 6.44 -3.39 3.46
N LEU A 70 7.47 -2.55 3.32
CA LEU A 70 7.45 -1.16 3.77
C LEU A 70 6.35 -0.36 3.05
N ILE A 71 6.28 -0.46 1.73
CA ILE A 71 5.27 0.30 0.97
C ILE A 71 3.87 -0.22 1.28
N VAL A 72 3.68 -1.54 1.35
CA VAL A 72 2.37 -2.12 1.69
C VAL A 72 1.93 -1.69 3.09
N GLU A 73 2.83 -1.75 4.08
CA GLU A 73 2.59 -1.30 5.46
C GLU A 73 2.12 0.17 5.50
N ILE A 74 2.87 1.08 4.88
CA ILE A 74 2.53 2.52 4.87
C ILE A 74 1.16 2.77 4.22
N LEU A 75 0.86 2.09 3.12
CA LEU A 75 -0.43 2.23 2.45
C LEU A 75 -1.59 1.76 3.33
N LEU A 76 -1.41 0.62 4.01
CA LEU A 76 -2.42 0.07 4.92
C LEU A 76 -2.59 0.95 6.15
N ASP A 77 -1.50 1.41 6.76
CA ASP A 77 -1.54 2.29 7.93
C ASP A 77 -2.37 3.54 7.63
N ILE A 78 -2.02 4.26 6.57
CA ILE A 78 -2.74 5.47 6.16
C ILE A 78 -4.22 5.14 5.89
N SER A 79 -4.46 4.12 5.09
CA SER A 79 -5.80 3.83 4.60
C SER A 79 -6.74 3.26 5.65
N PHE A 80 -6.20 2.62 6.69
CA PHE A 80 -6.95 2.07 7.82
C PHE A 80 -6.97 3.02 9.02
N ALA A 81 -6.47 4.25 8.86
CA ALA A 81 -6.38 5.28 9.89
C ALA A 81 -5.55 4.84 11.11
N LEU A 82 -4.49 4.07 10.87
CA LEU A 82 -3.42 3.78 11.83
C LEU A 82 -2.31 4.83 11.68
N PRO A 83 -1.51 5.10 12.73
CA PRO A 83 -0.41 6.07 12.64
C PRO A 83 0.70 5.58 11.68
N PRO A 84 0.89 6.20 10.50
CA PRO A 84 1.86 5.71 9.54
C PRO A 84 3.27 6.20 9.87
N ASN A 85 4.27 5.32 9.79
CA ASN A 85 5.67 5.72 9.97
C ASN A 85 6.30 6.21 8.65
N VAL A 86 5.77 7.29 8.08
CA VAL A 86 6.27 7.89 6.82
C VAL A 86 7.71 8.40 6.92
N ALA A 87 8.29 8.48 8.11
CA ALA A 87 9.71 8.77 8.30
C ALA A 87 10.62 7.66 7.74
N ARG A 88 10.12 6.42 7.62
CA ARG A 88 10.84 5.28 7.00
C ARG A 88 10.96 5.39 5.48
N LEU A 89 10.19 6.27 4.84
CA LEU A 89 10.40 6.64 3.44
C LEU A 89 11.49 7.70 3.40
N GLU A 90 12.75 7.29 3.35
CA GLU A 90 13.91 8.16 3.57
C GLU A 90 14.22 9.04 2.35
N SER A 91 13.89 8.58 1.15
CA SER A 91 14.19 9.26 -0.10
C SER A 91 12.94 9.70 -0.88
N LEU A 92 13.12 10.67 -1.78
CA LEU A 92 12.08 11.01 -2.75
C LEU A 92 11.69 9.82 -3.65
N SER A 93 12.63 8.90 -3.91
CA SER A 93 12.36 7.66 -4.65
C SER A 93 11.41 6.73 -3.89
N ASP A 94 11.53 6.64 -2.57
CA ASP A 94 10.62 5.84 -1.74
C ASP A 94 9.22 6.44 -1.72
N LEU A 95 9.14 7.77 -1.61
CA LEU A 95 7.87 8.51 -1.68
C LEU A 95 7.19 8.35 -3.05
N GLU A 96 7.95 8.45 -4.14
CA GLU A 96 7.44 8.22 -5.50
C GLU A 96 6.88 6.80 -5.66
N ARG A 97 7.62 5.78 -5.21
CA ARG A 97 7.15 4.39 -5.22
C ARG A 97 5.86 4.21 -4.41
N ALA A 98 5.77 4.84 -3.24
CA ALA A 98 4.56 4.81 -2.42
C ALA A 98 3.37 5.49 -3.12
N LEU A 99 3.60 6.64 -3.78
CA LEU A 99 2.58 7.35 -4.54
C LEU A 99 2.09 6.55 -5.74
N LEU A 100 3.00 5.95 -6.51
CA LEU A 100 2.65 5.06 -7.63
C LEU A 100 1.82 3.87 -7.18
N ALA A 101 2.17 3.27 -6.03
CA ALA A 101 1.41 2.18 -5.46
C ALA A 101 0.02 2.64 -4.96
N ALA A 102 -0.07 3.80 -4.34
CA ALA A 102 -1.34 4.38 -3.90
C ALA A 102 -2.27 4.69 -5.11
N GLU A 103 -1.73 5.16 -6.23
CA GLU A 103 -2.46 5.35 -7.48
C GLU A 103 -2.91 4.00 -8.07
N LYS A 104 -1.99 3.05 -8.21
CA LYS A 104 -2.25 1.69 -8.72
C LYS A 104 -3.38 1.00 -7.97
N TYR A 105 -3.41 1.13 -6.66
CA TYR A 105 -4.43 0.54 -5.80
C TYR A 105 -5.63 1.46 -5.54
N GLU A 106 -5.71 2.62 -6.20
CA GLU A 106 -6.79 3.60 -6.05
C GLU A 106 -7.10 3.91 -4.57
N MET A 107 -6.05 4.26 -3.81
CA MET A 107 -6.10 4.57 -2.37
C MET A 107 -5.99 6.08 -2.13
N PRO A 108 -7.11 6.84 -2.15
CA PRO A 108 -7.07 8.30 -2.13
C PRO A 108 -6.48 8.89 -0.84
N ALA A 109 -6.74 8.29 0.32
CA ALA A 109 -6.17 8.75 1.59
C ALA A 109 -4.63 8.64 1.61
N ALA A 110 -4.10 7.54 1.07
CA ALA A 110 -2.66 7.34 0.94
C ALA A 110 -2.04 8.34 -0.04
N LEU A 111 -2.66 8.55 -1.20
CA LEU A 111 -2.22 9.56 -2.16
C LEU A 111 -2.12 10.94 -1.52
N GLU A 112 -3.15 11.38 -0.79
CA GLU A 112 -3.19 12.70 -0.17
C GLU A 112 -2.08 12.87 0.88
N ILE A 113 -1.92 11.92 1.81
CA ILE A 113 -0.91 12.02 2.88
C ILE A 113 0.52 11.95 2.32
N LEU A 114 0.76 11.07 1.35
CA LEU A 114 2.07 10.97 0.70
C LEU A 114 2.40 12.24 -0.10
N ALA A 115 1.42 12.84 -0.78
CA ALA A 115 1.60 14.10 -1.49
C ALA A 115 1.91 15.27 -0.54
N GLN A 116 1.27 15.32 0.63
CA GLN A 116 1.62 16.30 1.68
C GLN A 116 3.04 16.06 2.21
N THR A 117 3.46 14.81 2.34
CA THR A 117 4.81 14.44 2.79
C THR A 117 5.87 14.89 1.77
N VAL A 118 5.62 14.73 0.47
CA VAL A 118 6.51 15.24 -0.59
C VAL A 118 6.65 16.76 -0.49
N ARG A 119 5.54 17.50 -0.35
CA ARG A 119 5.58 18.97 -0.20
C ARG A 119 6.39 19.41 1.02
N PHE A 120 6.17 18.76 2.15
CA PHE A 120 6.88 19.08 3.40
C PHE A 120 8.39 18.83 3.29
N ARG A 121 8.80 17.87 2.46
CA ARG A 121 10.20 17.48 2.28
C ARG A 121 10.82 17.98 0.97
N ALA A 122 10.16 18.89 0.27
CA ALA A 122 10.63 19.38 -1.03
C ALA A 122 11.99 20.06 -0.95
N GLU A 123 12.27 20.78 0.16
CA GLU A 123 13.52 21.48 0.34
C GLU A 123 14.71 20.51 0.45
N GLY A 124 15.74 20.73 -0.35
CA GLY A 124 16.97 19.92 -0.36
C GLY A 124 16.89 18.62 -1.17
N GLN A 125 15.76 18.32 -1.83
CA GLN A 125 15.66 17.19 -2.77
C GLN A 125 16.24 17.56 -4.14
N ASP A 126 16.50 16.55 -4.97
CA ASP A 126 16.89 16.76 -6.36
C ASP A 126 15.77 17.50 -7.13
N PRO A 127 16.02 18.69 -7.69
CA PRO A 127 14.97 19.49 -8.33
C PRO A 127 14.34 18.82 -9.55
N TRP A 128 15.10 18.04 -10.31
CA TRP A 128 14.60 17.38 -11.52
C TRP A 128 13.69 16.21 -11.17
N HIS A 129 14.07 15.43 -10.17
CA HIS A 129 13.26 14.34 -9.65
C HIS A 129 11.97 14.88 -9.03
N LEU A 130 12.07 15.95 -8.22
CA LEU A 130 10.90 16.60 -7.63
C LEU A 130 9.95 17.13 -8.71
N TYR A 131 10.48 17.78 -9.75
CA TYR A 131 9.69 18.23 -10.90
C TYR A 131 8.99 17.06 -11.60
N ALA A 132 9.68 15.95 -11.84
CA ALA A 132 9.09 14.77 -12.48
C ALA A 132 7.94 14.18 -11.66
N VAL A 133 8.13 14.02 -10.34
CA VAL A 133 7.09 13.56 -9.41
C VAL A 133 5.92 14.55 -9.40
N ALA A 134 6.20 15.84 -9.26
CA ALA A 134 5.18 16.88 -9.25
C ALA A 134 4.36 16.87 -10.54
N LYS A 135 5.01 16.69 -11.69
CA LYS A 135 4.34 16.63 -12.99
C LYS A 135 3.46 15.40 -13.14
N HIS A 136 3.96 14.23 -12.72
CA HIS A 136 3.21 12.98 -12.83
C HIS A 136 1.94 13.00 -11.98
N PHE A 137 2.02 13.49 -10.74
CA PHE A 137 0.90 13.51 -9.79
C PHE A 137 0.12 14.83 -9.76
N GLY A 138 0.45 15.80 -10.63
CA GLY A 138 -0.26 17.08 -10.74
C GLY A 138 -0.08 18.02 -9.55
N PHE A 139 1.08 18.00 -8.89
CA PHE A 139 1.41 18.91 -7.78
C PHE A 139 1.84 20.28 -8.31
N GLY A 140 0.89 21.06 -8.84
CA GLY A 140 1.16 22.34 -9.52
C GLY A 140 1.93 23.36 -8.68
N ASP A 141 1.89 23.25 -7.36
CA ASP A 141 2.66 24.09 -6.42
C ASP A 141 4.16 23.76 -6.36
N LEU A 142 4.56 22.60 -6.90
CA LEU A 142 5.95 22.13 -6.95
C LEU A 142 6.54 22.13 -8.38
N GLU A 143 5.82 22.65 -9.38
CA GLU A 143 6.26 22.69 -10.79
C GLU A 143 7.18 23.88 -11.14
N THR A 144 7.69 24.64 -10.15
CA THR A 144 8.50 25.87 -10.34
C THR A 144 10.00 25.65 -10.38
#